data_AF-A0A2A6LY60-F1
#
_entry.id   AF-A0A2A6LY60-F1
#
_cell.length_a   1.000
_cell.length_b   1.000
_cell.length_c   1.000
_cell.angle_alpha   90.00
_cell.angle_beta   90.00
_cell.angle_gamma   90.00
#
_symmetry.space_group_name_H-M   'P 1'
#
loop_
_entity.id
_entity.type
_entity.pdbx_description
1 polymer ?
#
loop_
_entity_poly.entity_id
_entity_poly.type
_entity_poly.pdbx_seq_one_letter_code
_entity_poly.pdbx_strand_id
1 'polypeptide(L)' 'MDIKESALAADRLLNDEVFKEAVSELRKGALEALLIVPATDADAIRDKQALVRALDSLEGKLRAVVTASKLPKRTAAA' A
#
# COMPACT_ATOMS: atom_id res chain seq x y z
N MET A 1 1.40 -5.93 20.27
CA MET A 1 2.55 -5.63 19.40
C MET A 1 3.00 -4.23 19.74
N ASP A 2 4.27 -4.03 20.09
CA ASP A 2 4.81 -2.71 20.44
C ASP A 2 4.79 -1.81 19.19
N ILE A 3 4.46 -0.52 19.33
CA ILE A 3 4.47 0.45 18.22
C ILE A 3 5.83 0.52 17.54
N LYS A 4 6.92 0.27 18.29
CA LYS A 4 8.27 0.19 17.74
C LYS A 4 8.47 -1.04 16.85
N GLU A 5 7.93 -2.19 17.25
CA GLU A 5 7.98 -3.42 16.44
C GLU A 5 7.18 -3.26 15.14
N SER A 6 5.96 -2.71 15.23
CA SER A 6 5.14 -2.44 14.04
C SER A 6 5.81 -1.46 13.09
N ALA A 7 6.51 -0.46 13.63
CA ALA A 7 7.21 0.51 12.81
C ALA A 7 8.49 -0.04 12.17
N LEU A 8 9.21 -0.94 12.83
CA LEU A 8 10.31 -1.68 12.21
C LEU A 8 9.82 -2.61 11.09
N ALA A 9 8.69 -3.29 11.29
CA ALA A 9 8.07 -4.10 10.24
C ALA A 9 7.62 -3.24 9.05
N ALA A 10 6.99 -2.09 9.31
CA ALA A 10 6.59 -1.15 8.27
C ALA A 10 7.79 -0.59 7.49
N ASP A 11 8.89 -0.24 8.17
CA ASP A 11 10.12 0.21 7.52
C ASP A 11 10.73 -0.89 6.64
N ARG A 12 10.72 -2.16 7.09
CA ARG A 12 11.17 -3.29 6.26
C ARG A 12 10.34 -3.42 4.99
N LEU A 13 9.00 -3.41 5.10
CA LEU A 13 8.10 -3.50 3.95
C LEU A 13 8.30 -2.34 2.96
N LEU A 14 8.54 -1.12 3.46
CA LEU A 14 8.81 0.04 2.62
C LEU A 14 10.13 -0.03 1.85
N ASN A 15 11.07 -0.88 2.28
CA ASN A 15 12.37 -1.07 1.65
C ASN A 15 12.52 -2.44 0.97
N ASP A 16 11.46 -3.26 0.96
CA ASP A 16 11.44 -4.57 0.33
C ASP A 16 10.95 -4.43 -1.12
N GLU A 17 11.83 -4.68 -2.08
CA GLU A 17 11.51 -4.55 -3.51
C GLU A 17 10.51 -5.61 -3.98
N VAL A 18 10.55 -6.83 -3.41
CA VAL A 18 9.59 -7.89 -3.74
C VAL A 18 8.20 -7.50 -3.26
N PHE A 19 8.11 -6.90 -2.08
CA PHE A 19 6.85 -6.38 -1.57
C PHE A 19 6.29 -5.25 -2.44
N LYS A 20 7.13 -4.29 -2.85
CA LYS A 20 6.72 -3.20 -3.75
C LYS A 20 6.21 -3.73 -5.09
N GLU A 21 6.91 -4.69 -5.68
CA GLU A 21 6.52 -5.33 -6.93
C GLU A 21 5.18 -6.06 -6.77
N ALA A 22 5.00 -6.83 -5.69
CA ALA A 22 3.75 -7.50 -5.40
C ALA A 22 2.57 -6.52 -5.25
N VAL A 23 2.76 -5.39 -4.54
CA VAL A 23 1.73 -4.35 -4.42
C VAL A 23 1.43 -3.71 -5.78
N SER A 24 2.44 -3.49 -6.62
CA SER A 24 2.28 -2.96 -7.98
C SER A 24 1.46 -3.92 -8.86
N GLU A 25 1.74 -5.21 -8.84
CA GLU A 25 0.98 -6.22 -9.59
C GLU A 25 -0.46 -6.34 -9.08
N LEU A 26 -0.69 -6.29 -7.76
CA LEU A 26 -2.04 -6.25 -7.20
C LEU A 26 -2.81 -5.01 -7.67
N ARG A 27 -2.15 -3.85 -7.71
CA ARG A 27 -2.74 -2.60 -8.19
C ARG A 27 -3.10 -2.69 -9.66
N LYS A 28 -2.21 -3.22 -10.48
CA LYS A 28 -2.45 -3.47 -11.90
C LYS A 28 -3.66 -4.39 -12.11
N GLY A 29 -3.71 -5.53 -11.42
CA GLY A 29 -4.84 -6.45 -11.48
C GLY A 29 -6.16 -5.82 -11.04
N ALA A 30 -6.14 -4.94 -10.01
CA ALA A 30 -7.32 -4.21 -9.58
C ALA A 30 -7.81 -3.20 -10.63
N LEU A 31 -6.90 -2.52 -11.34
CA LEU A 31 -7.24 -1.63 -12.44
C LEU A 31 -7.78 -2.39 -13.65
N GLU A 32 -7.16 -3.51 -14.02
CA GLU A 32 -7.64 -4.38 -15.09
C GLU A 32 -9.04 -4.93 -14.77
N ALA A 33 -9.26 -5.34 -13.52
CA ALA A 33 -10.57 -5.77 -13.06
C ALA A 33 -11.63 -4.67 -13.13
N LEU A 34 -11.25 -3.39 -13.00
CA LEU A 34 -12.16 -2.26 -13.13
C LEU A 34 -12.59 -2.04 -14.59
N LEU A 35 -11.68 -2.28 -15.55
CA LEU A 35 -11.95 -2.08 -16.99
C LEU A 35 -13.01 -3.04 -17.55
N ILE A 36 -13.16 -4.22 -16.94
CA ILE A 36 -14.13 -5.23 -17.38
C ILE A 36 -15.50 -5.08 -16.70
N VAL A 37 -15.66 -4.19 -15.72
CA VAL A 37 -16.95 -3.97 -15.05
C VAL A 37 -17.89 -3.21 -15.99
N PRO A 38 -19.14 -3.68 -16.20
CA PRO A 38 -20.13 -2.92 -16.96
C PRO A 38 -20.35 -1.53 -16.34
N ALA A 39 -20.39 -0.49 -17.18
CA ALA A 39 -20.55 0.90 -16.72
C ALA A 39 -21.87 1.15 -15.95
N THR A 40 -22.85 0.26 -16.11
CA THR A 40 -24.14 0.30 -15.42
C THR A 40 -24.10 -0.30 -14.01
N ASP A 41 -23.05 -1.05 -13.66
CA ASP A 41 -22.89 -1.69 -12.35
C ASP A 41 -22.08 -0.78 -11.41
N ALA A 42 -22.76 0.22 -10.85
CA ALA A 42 -22.15 1.23 -10.00
C ALA A 42 -21.55 0.65 -8.70
N ASP A 43 -22.12 -0.44 -8.18
CA ASP A 43 -21.66 -1.05 -6.92
C ASP A 43 -20.37 -1.82 -7.15
N ALA A 44 -20.29 -2.64 -8.21
CA ALA A 44 -19.05 -3.30 -8.58
C ALA A 44 -17.93 -2.29 -8.89
N ILE A 45 -18.24 -1.18 -9.56
CA ILE A 45 -17.27 -0.10 -9.81
C ILE A 45 -16.74 0.46 -8.48
N ARG A 46 -17.62 0.76 -7.52
CA ARG A 46 -17.21 1.30 -6.22
C ARG A 46 -16.31 0.34 -5.46
N ASP A 47 -16.64 -0.94 -5.43
CA ASP A 47 -15.86 -1.96 -4.73
C ASP A 47 -14.44 -2.10 -5.32
N LYS A 48 -14.34 -2.15 -6.65
CA LYS A 48 -13.04 -2.21 -7.33
C LYS A 48 -12.24 -0.93 -7.15
N GLN A 49 -12.87 0.25 -7.21
CA GLN A 49 -12.21 1.53 -6.91
C GLN A 49 -11.73 1.59 -5.46
N ALA A 50 -12.47 1.04 -4.50
CA ALA A 50 -12.06 0.98 -3.10
C ALA A 50 -10.78 0.17 -2.93
N LEU A 51 -10.65 -0.96 -3.63
CA LEU A 51 -9.44 -1.77 -3.63
C LEU A 51 -8.23 -0.99 -4.19
N VAL A 52 -8.38 -0.31 -5.33
CA VAL A 52 -7.31 0.52 -5.91
C VAL A 52 -6.87 1.61 -4.93
N ARG A 53 -7.83 2.33 -4.33
CA ARG A 53 -7.53 3.36 -3.32
C ARG A 53 -6.84 2.79 -2.08
N ALA A 54 -7.21 1.59 -1.64
CA ALA A 54 -6.57 0.94 -0.51
C ALA A 54 -5.08 0.68 -0.80
N LEU A 55 -4.78 0.12 -1.98
CA LEU A 55 -3.41 -0.15 -2.43
C LEU A 55 -2.60 1.15 -2.59
N ASP A 56 -3.17 2.18 -3.23
CA ASP A 56 -2.54 3.49 -3.38
C ASP A 56 -2.23 4.15 -2.02
N SER A 57 -3.10 3.95 -1.03
CA SER A 57 -2.92 4.51 0.32
C SER A 57 -1.94 3.73 1.20
N LEU A 58 -1.57 2.50 0.82
CA LEU A 58 -0.84 1.57 1.68
C LEU A 58 0.53 2.11 2.06
N GLU A 59 1.28 2.64 1.10
CA GLU A 59 2.60 3.22 1.35
C GLU A 59 2.53 4.40 2.33
N GLY A 60 1.57 5.31 2.11
CA GLY A 60 1.35 6.46 2.98
C GLY A 60 1.01 6.05 4.42
N LYS A 61 0.19 5.00 4.59
CA LYS A 61 -0.15 4.43 5.90
C LYS A 61 1.06 3.79 6.59
N LEU A 62 1.88 3.04 5.86
CA LEU A 62 3.11 2.46 6.41
C LEU A 62 4.09 3.55 6.85
N ARG A 63 4.26 4.61 6.04
CA ARG A 63 5.10 5.78 6.39
C ARG A 63 4.57 6.52 7.63
N ALA A 64 3.26 6.61 7.79
CA ALA A 64 2.65 7.19 8.99
C ALA A 64 2.97 6.39 10.25
N VAL A 65 2.93 5.04 10.17
CA VAL A 65 3.31 4.16 11.30
C VAL A 65 4.79 4.36 11.68
N VAL A 66 5.69 4.42 10.69
CA VAL A 66 7.12 4.70 10.93
C VAL A 66 7.29 6.06 11.62
N THR A 67 6.62 7.09 11.11
CA THR A 67 6.72 8.45 11.65
C THR A 67 6.18 8.55 13.08
N ALA A 68 5.05 7.89 13.37
CA ALA A 68 4.41 7.90 14.69
C ALA A 68 5.30 7.26 15.78
N SER A 69 6.12 6.28 15.42
CA SER A 69 7.05 5.62 16.34
C SER A 69 8.28 6.47 16.71
N LYS A 70 8.51 7.60 16.02
CA LYS A 70 9.75 8.40 16.09
C LYS A 70 11.02 7.59 15.76
N LEU A 71 10.90 6.48 15.02
CA LEU A 71 12.08 5.77 14.51
C LEU A 71 12.90 6.72 13.62
N PRO A 72 14.25 6.72 13.75
CA PRO A 72 15.10 7.47 12.84
C PRO A 72 14.82 7.02 11.41
N LYS A 73 14.58 7.97 10.49
CA LYS A 73 14.57 7.65 9.06
C LYS A 73 15.94 7.04 8.74
N ARG A 74 15.98 5.86 8.11
CA ARG A 74 17.22 5.37 7.49
C ARG A 74 17.58 6.35 6.38
N THR A 75 18.45 7.31 6.67
CA THR A 75 19.14 8.07 5.63
C THR A 75 19.92 7.05 4.82
N ALA A 76 19.59 6.90 3.55
CA ALA A 76 20.42 6.18 2.61
C ALA A 76 21.84 6.74 2.74
N ALA A 77 22.77 5.91 3.24
CA ALA A 77 24.18 6.27 3.22
C ALA A 77 24.59 6.37 1.75
N ALA A 78 25.20 7.50 1.41
CA ALA A 78 25.73 7.82 0.09
C ALA A 78 26.82 6.85 -0.36
#